data_AF-E3M352-F1
#
_entry.id   AF-E3M352-F1
#
_cell.length_a   1.000
_cell.length_b   1.000
_cell.length_c   1.000
_cell.angle_alpha   90.00
_cell.angle_beta   90.00
_cell.angle_gamma   90.00
#
_symmetry.space_group_name_H-M   'P 1'
#
loop_
_entity.id
_entity.type
_entity.pdbx_description
1 polymer ?
#
loop_
_entity_poly.entity_id
_entity_poly.type
_entity_poly.pdbx_seq_one_letter_code
_entity_poly.pdbx_strand_id
1 'polypeptide(L)'
;MKLLRFPYLVQQAIMSTMDYQDLFLLSFCSKRMKNLVISSEKYRFKEVQIVKYKLIGGIVSIQSLGDETLDNKVIYPIFKIMIEIFRFNAKSNMISFKIPMERIGKKKYKIIRFPSTIEATLDHVLDIFGQHHDFLVCTYHLSDLRILSKLKNVKRSHLCLVGNTCADQLDEYFSASPKQKYIQCNVTLKGELKEDSGFYTTDLIDLHDHSSMSVGILKHFTGRKAFLRTERLENSDIIQFVQRWKYGKGHQNLEILIVRLDDYYSSFEPNEVKKSIRIENLSRNPPIFLVDTTYIFDSRSWKKPSFSSWTYVVRETDQHVASVMIEKQKFVFAVWNMTEEHFLQMDN
;
A
#
# COMPACT_ATOMS: atom_id res chain seq x y z
N MET A 1 31.15 4.74 26.36
CA MET A 1 29.92 4.43 27.13
C MET A 1 30.24 3.34 28.16
N LYS A 2 29.83 3.48 29.43
CA LYS A 2 30.16 2.51 30.50
C LYS A 2 29.54 1.12 30.26
N LEU A 3 28.37 1.04 29.62
CA LEU A 3 27.70 -0.22 29.27
C LEU A 3 28.60 -1.20 28.50
N LEU A 4 29.45 -0.69 27.59
CA LEU A 4 30.36 -1.50 26.77
C LEU A 4 31.50 -2.18 27.57
N ARG A 5 31.64 -1.84 28.86
CA ARG A 5 32.65 -2.44 29.75
C ARG A 5 32.15 -3.70 30.46
N PHE A 6 30.84 -3.95 30.48
CA PHE A 6 30.29 -5.16 31.08
C PHE A 6 30.60 -6.39 30.21
N PRO A 7 30.62 -7.61 30.79
CA PRO A 7 30.63 -8.84 30.02
C PRO A 7 29.44 -8.92 29.05
N TYR A 8 29.59 -9.60 27.92
CA TYR A 8 28.58 -9.65 26.86
C TYR A 8 27.20 -10.12 27.36
N LEU A 9 27.14 -11.16 28.20
CA LEU A 9 25.88 -11.67 28.76
C LEU A 9 25.15 -10.62 29.61
N VAL A 10 25.88 -9.78 30.34
CA VAL A 10 25.30 -8.66 31.11
C VAL A 10 24.79 -7.58 30.16
N GLN A 11 25.52 -7.28 29.08
CA GLN A 11 25.06 -6.34 28.06
C GLN A 11 23.74 -6.81 27.41
N GLN A 12 23.67 -8.09 27.04
CA GLN A 12 22.48 -8.70 26.45
C GLN A 12 21.30 -8.69 27.44
N ALA A 13 21.52 -9.04 28.71
CA ALA A 13 20.47 -8.97 29.73
C ALA A 13 19.91 -7.54 29.88
N ILE A 14 20.78 -6.53 29.91
CA ILE A 14 20.35 -5.12 29.97
C ILE A 14 19.54 -4.75 28.73
N MET A 15 19.99 -5.09 27.52
CA MET A 15 19.26 -4.78 26.27
C MET A 15 17.91 -5.48 26.18
N SER A 16 17.80 -6.70 26.71
CA SER A 16 16.54 -7.44 26.73
C SER A 16 15.43 -6.75 27.54
N THR A 17 15.82 -5.91 28.52
CA THR A 17 14.87 -5.10 29.32
C THR A 17 14.43 -3.81 28.66
N MET A 18 15.11 -3.37 27.59
CA MET A 18 14.83 -2.11 26.89
C MET A 18 13.76 -2.31 25.81
N ASP A 19 12.91 -1.30 25.61
CA ASP A 19 11.95 -1.29 24.51
C ASP A 19 12.61 -0.95 23.16
N TYR A 20 11.85 -0.99 22.06
CA TYR A 20 12.37 -0.65 20.74
C TYR A 20 12.85 0.80 20.64
N GLN A 21 12.22 1.73 21.35
CA GLN A 21 12.62 3.14 21.34
C GLN A 21 13.99 3.31 22.02
N ASP A 22 14.18 2.69 23.18
CA ASP A 22 15.41 2.72 23.96
C ASP A 22 16.56 2.08 23.20
N LEU A 23 16.34 0.91 22.60
CA LEU A 23 17.34 0.24 21.76
C LEU A 23 17.73 1.07 20.55
N PHE A 24 16.75 1.70 19.89
CA PHE A 24 17.00 2.56 18.74
C PHE A 24 17.75 3.83 19.15
N LEU A 25 17.38 4.46 20.26
CA LEU A 25 18.11 5.61 20.82
C LEU A 25 19.55 5.23 21.16
N LEU A 26 19.76 4.09 21.82
CA LEU A 26 21.07 3.59 22.22
C LEU A 26 21.98 3.33 21.01
N SER A 27 21.41 2.82 19.92
CA SER A 27 22.14 2.53 18.69
C SER A 27 22.78 3.76 18.04
N PHE A 28 22.27 4.98 18.30
CA PHE A 28 22.90 6.23 17.82
C PHE A 28 24.15 6.64 18.61
N CYS A 29 24.42 6.04 19.78
CA CYS A 29 25.53 6.49 20.62
C CYS A 29 26.92 6.20 20.03
N SER A 30 27.08 5.11 19.26
CA SER A 30 28.33 4.80 18.54
C SER A 30 28.13 3.61 17.59
N LYS A 31 29.01 3.46 16.60
CA LYS A 31 29.03 2.27 15.70
C LYS A 31 29.12 0.96 16.48
N ARG A 32 29.94 0.90 17.54
CA ARG A 32 30.07 -0.27 18.41
C ARG A 32 28.78 -0.59 19.14
N MET A 33 28.04 0.42 19.57
CA MET A 33 26.74 0.25 20.22
C MET A 33 25.67 -0.21 19.24
N LYS A 34 25.62 0.38 18.04
CA LYS A 34 24.73 -0.06 16.95
C LYS A 34 24.91 -1.56 16.67
N ASN A 35 26.16 -1.99 16.47
CA ASN A 35 26.47 -3.39 16.20
C ASN A 35 26.05 -4.31 17.35
N LEU A 36 26.26 -3.87 18.60
CA LEU A 36 25.85 -4.63 19.78
C LEU A 36 24.33 -4.82 19.82
N VAL A 37 23.56 -3.73 19.68
CA VAL A 37 22.08 -3.76 19.61
C VAL A 37 21.60 -4.70 18.51
N ILE A 38 22.16 -4.59 17.30
CA ILE A 38 21.79 -5.45 16.17
C ILE A 38 22.11 -6.92 16.48
N SER A 39 23.27 -7.21 17.08
CA SER A 39 23.70 -8.59 17.34
C SER A 39 22.93 -9.26 18.48
N SER A 40 22.64 -8.55 19.57
CA SER A 40 21.99 -9.12 20.76
C SER A 40 20.48 -9.22 20.58
N GLU A 41 19.85 -8.25 19.91
CA GLU A 41 18.40 -8.16 19.76
C GLU A 41 17.92 -8.58 18.36
N LYS A 42 18.79 -9.23 17.57
CA LYS A 42 18.50 -9.67 16.18
C LYS A 42 17.17 -10.39 16.04
N TYR A 43 16.85 -11.27 16.99
CA TYR A 43 15.61 -12.06 16.96
C TYR A 43 14.38 -11.19 17.21
N ARG A 44 14.43 -10.28 18.18
CA ARG A 44 13.32 -9.33 18.45
C ARG A 44 13.05 -8.43 17.24
N PHE A 45 14.09 -7.87 16.63
CA PHE A 45 13.91 -7.07 15.42
C PHE A 45 13.32 -7.89 14.26
N LYS A 46 13.64 -9.19 14.15
CA LYS A 46 13.02 -10.08 13.14
C LYS A 46 11.54 -10.38 13.39
N GLU A 47 11.08 -10.33 14.63
CA GLU A 47 9.66 -10.53 14.98
C GLU A 47 8.78 -9.32 14.63
N VAL A 48 9.39 -8.16 14.36
CA VAL A 48 8.66 -6.99 13.87
C VAL A 48 8.03 -7.32 12.52
N GLN A 49 6.71 -7.31 12.49
CA GLN A 49 5.95 -7.66 11.29
C GLN A 49 5.98 -6.50 10.27
N ILE A 50 5.86 -5.26 10.77
CA ILE A 50 5.71 -4.06 9.94
C ILE A 50 6.54 -2.93 10.54
N VAL A 51 7.32 -2.27 9.68
CA VAL A 51 7.93 -0.97 9.98
C VAL A 51 7.19 0.09 9.19
N LYS A 52 6.52 1.01 9.88
CA LYS A 52 5.69 2.04 9.26
C LYS A 52 6.35 3.40 9.32
N TYR A 53 6.47 4.02 8.15
CA TYR A 53 6.76 5.44 8.02
C TYR A 53 5.44 6.20 7.97
N LYS A 54 5.15 7.00 8.99
CA LYS A 54 3.99 7.90 9.04
C LYS A 54 4.43 9.33 8.77
N LEU A 55 3.94 9.92 7.69
CA LEU A 55 4.34 11.25 7.22
C LEU A 55 3.19 12.25 7.39
N ILE A 56 3.45 13.33 8.13
CA ILE A 56 2.50 14.43 8.36
C ILE A 56 3.23 15.77 8.22
N GLY A 57 2.89 16.57 7.19
CA GLY A 57 3.38 17.94 6.98
C GLY A 57 4.91 18.14 6.83
N GLY A 58 5.70 17.07 6.90
CA GLY A 58 7.18 17.08 6.91
C GLY A 58 7.82 16.37 8.11
N ILE A 59 7.01 15.81 9.01
CA ILE A 59 7.48 14.93 10.09
C ILE A 59 7.31 13.48 9.65
N VAL A 60 8.39 12.70 9.73
CA VAL A 60 8.35 11.24 9.58
C VAL A 60 8.37 10.63 10.96
N SER A 61 7.33 9.91 11.35
CA SER A 61 7.39 9.04 12.52
C SER A 61 7.60 7.60 12.09
N ILE A 62 8.52 6.92 12.77
CA ILE A 62 8.78 5.50 12.54
C ILE A 62 8.12 4.73 13.65
N GLN A 63 7.29 3.79 13.23
CA GLN A 63 6.47 3.00 14.11
C GLN A 63 6.73 1.53 13.82
N SER A 64 6.84 0.71 14.86
CA SER A 64 6.94 -0.73 14.70
C SER A 64 5.68 -1.40 15.20
N LEU A 65 5.36 -2.53 14.56
CA LEU A 65 4.36 -3.47 15.05
C LEU A 65 5.06 -4.79 15.38
N GLY A 66 5.22 -5.05 16.68
CA GLY A 66 5.58 -6.36 17.22
C GLY A 66 4.39 -7.00 17.94
N ASP A 67 4.49 -8.29 18.24
CA ASP A 67 3.59 -8.90 19.23
C ASP A 67 3.92 -8.29 20.59
N GLU A 68 3.05 -7.41 21.09
CA GLU A 68 3.07 -7.08 22.51
C GLU A 68 2.51 -8.29 23.26
N THR A 69 3.40 -9.13 23.79
CA THR A 69 3.07 -9.92 24.99
C THR A 69 3.05 -8.95 26.17
N LEU A 70 1.94 -8.24 26.34
CA LEU A 70 1.60 -7.60 27.59
C LEU A 70 0.27 -8.21 28.03
N ASP A 71 0.36 -8.97 29.12
CA ASP A 71 -0.74 -9.48 29.91
C ASP A 71 -1.89 -8.47 29.95
N ASN A 72 -2.89 -8.68 29.09
CA ASN A 72 -4.30 -8.47 29.37
C ASN A 72 -5.10 -8.99 28.17
N LYS A 73 -5.70 -10.17 28.41
CA LYS A 73 -6.80 -10.70 27.62
C LYS A 73 -7.89 -9.63 27.50
N VAL A 74 -8.60 -9.69 26.36
CA VAL A 74 -9.96 -9.19 26.12
C VAL A 74 -10.02 -7.81 25.42
N ILE A 75 -10.06 -7.84 24.07
CA ILE A 75 -11.03 -7.17 23.16
C ILE A 75 -10.41 -6.48 21.91
N TYR A 76 -10.85 -7.01 20.75
CA TYR A 76 -10.66 -6.63 19.33
C TYR A 76 -9.34 -6.98 18.60
N PRO A 77 -9.37 -7.89 17.60
CA PRO A 77 -8.25 -8.14 16.68
C PRO A 77 -7.98 -7.00 15.67
N ILE A 78 -8.57 -5.81 15.88
CA ILE A 78 -8.61 -4.70 14.90
C ILE A 78 -7.62 -3.57 15.23
N PHE A 79 -7.10 -3.49 16.46
CA PHE A 79 -6.13 -2.45 16.84
C PHE A 79 -4.86 -3.06 17.44
N LYS A 80 -4.05 -3.66 16.57
CA LYS A 80 -2.63 -3.87 16.84
C LYS A 80 -1.99 -2.49 17.11
N ILE A 81 -1.46 -2.26 18.32
CA ILE A 81 -0.91 -0.97 18.73
C ILE A 81 0.43 -0.75 18.04
N MET A 82 0.55 0.37 17.32
CA MET A 82 1.83 0.77 16.73
C MET A 82 2.56 1.70 17.67
N ILE A 83 3.77 1.30 18.09
CA ILE A 83 4.59 2.11 18.98
C ILE A 83 5.44 3.07 18.14
N GLU A 84 5.32 4.37 18.40
CA GLU A 84 6.20 5.39 17.80
C GLU A 84 7.60 5.28 18.43
N ILE A 85 8.59 4.92 17.63
CA ILE A 85 9.99 4.81 18.06
C ILE A 85 10.63 6.18 18.10
N PHE A 86 10.45 6.97 17.04
CA PHE A 86 10.94 8.34 16.99
C PHE A 86 10.25 9.15 15.89
N ARG A 87 10.52 10.45 15.90
CA ARG A 87 10.13 11.37 14.83
C ARG A 87 11.34 12.05 14.24
N PHE A 88 11.34 12.21 12.93
CA PHE A 88 12.30 13.02 12.21
C PHE A 88 11.62 14.25 11.62
N ASN A 89 12.18 15.43 11.85
CA ASN A 89 11.73 16.67 11.23
C ASN A 89 12.68 17.04 10.08
N ALA A 90 12.18 16.93 8.85
CA ALA A 90 12.97 17.18 7.65
C ALA A 90 13.36 18.64 7.44
N LYS A 91 12.59 19.59 7.99
CA LYS A 91 12.94 21.03 7.90
C LYS A 91 14.10 21.39 8.81
N SER A 92 14.15 20.80 10.00
CA SER A 92 15.20 21.10 10.99
C SER A 92 16.35 20.09 10.99
N ASN A 93 16.26 18.99 10.24
CA ASN A 93 17.20 17.87 10.30
C ASN A 93 17.43 17.36 11.73
N MET A 94 16.32 17.17 12.47
CA MET A 94 16.37 16.70 13.86
C MET A 94 15.56 15.43 14.03
N ILE A 95 16.17 14.43 14.65
CA ILE A 95 15.48 13.30 15.26
C ILE A 95 14.97 13.73 16.64
N SER A 96 13.78 13.28 17.03
CA SER A 96 13.20 13.51 18.35
C SER A 96 12.58 12.25 18.92
N PHE A 97 12.84 12.02 20.20
CA PHE A 97 12.32 10.89 20.99
C PHE A 97 11.42 11.42 22.10
N LYS A 98 10.31 10.72 22.35
CA LYS A 98 9.38 11.06 23.44
C LYS A 98 9.62 10.10 24.59
N ILE A 99 10.20 10.61 25.66
CA ILE A 99 10.50 9.80 26.86
C ILE A 99 9.39 10.06 27.88
N PRO A 100 8.63 9.03 28.30
CA PRO A 100 7.65 9.15 29.36
C PRO A 100 8.31 9.66 30.65
N MET A 101 7.61 10.53 31.37
CA MET A 101 8.01 10.92 32.72
C MET A 101 6.95 10.46 33.70
N GLU A 102 7.36 9.65 34.68
CA GLU A 102 6.50 9.25 35.78
C GLU A 102 6.20 10.47 36.66
N ARG A 103 4.96 10.95 36.57
CA ARG A 103 4.35 11.80 37.60
C ARG A 103 2.92 11.34 37.82
N ILE A 104 2.53 11.24 39.08
CA ILE A 104 1.19 10.87 39.52
C ILE A 104 0.15 11.76 38.80
N GLY A 105 -0.77 11.14 38.07
CA GLY A 105 -2.00 11.76 37.55
C GLY A 105 -1.96 12.39 36.15
N LYS A 106 -0.81 12.62 35.51
CA LYS A 106 -0.75 13.13 34.11
C LYS A 106 0.43 12.53 33.33
N LYS A 107 0.17 11.91 32.17
CA LYS A 107 1.21 11.50 31.21
C LYS A 107 1.95 12.74 30.70
N LYS A 108 3.15 12.99 31.22
CA LYS A 108 4.08 14.00 30.70
C LYS A 108 5.19 13.32 29.93
N TYR A 109 5.71 13.98 28.90
CA TYR A 109 6.82 13.48 28.10
C TYR A 109 7.92 14.53 28.05
N LYS A 110 9.18 14.07 28.13
CA LYS A 110 10.35 14.87 27.76
C LYS A 110 10.72 14.55 26.31
N ILE A 111 10.91 15.60 25.52
CA ILE A 111 11.38 15.43 24.13
C ILE A 111 12.88 15.62 24.12
N ILE A 112 13.62 14.59 23.71
CA ILE A 112 15.06 14.68 23.45
C ILE A 112 15.26 14.77 21.94
N ARG A 113 16.18 15.64 21.49
CA ARG A 113 16.45 15.85 20.07
C ARG A 113 17.94 15.73 19.73
N PHE A 114 18.23 15.20 18.56
CA PHE A 114 19.59 15.06 18.03
C PHE A 114 19.63 15.43 16.54
N PRO A 115 20.71 16.06 16.05
CA PRO A 115 20.87 16.35 14.63
C PRO A 115 21.09 15.06 13.85
N SER A 116 20.45 14.95 12.69
CA SER A 116 20.68 13.88 11.71
C SER A 116 20.15 14.30 10.35
N THR A 117 20.74 13.82 9.26
CA THR A 117 20.14 13.94 7.92
C THR A 117 19.07 12.88 7.73
N ILE A 118 18.13 13.11 6.81
CA ILE A 118 17.09 12.12 6.54
C ILE A 118 17.67 10.81 5.99
N GLU A 119 18.65 10.89 5.10
CA GLU A 119 19.29 9.72 4.48
C GLU A 119 19.96 8.86 5.53
N ALA A 120 20.85 9.44 6.34
CA ALA A 120 21.50 8.73 7.45
C ALA A 120 20.47 8.13 8.43
N THR A 121 19.35 8.80 8.66
CA THR A 121 18.29 8.30 9.55
C THR A 121 17.59 7.08 8.94
N LEU A 122 17.23 7.13 7.65
CA LEU A 122 16.57 6.03 6.96
C LEU A 122 17.51 4.84 6.75
N ASP A 123 18.77 5.08 6.39
CA ASP A 123 19.79 4.02 6.30
C ASP A 123 19.98 3.34 7.66
N HIS A 124 19.96 4.09 8.76
CA HIS A 124 20.06 3.54 10.11
C HIS A 124 18.83 2.70 10.50
N VAL A 125 17.63 3.07 10.02
CA VAL A 125 16.42 2.22 10.17
C VAL A 125 16.62 0.90 9.41
N LEU A 126 17.08 0.97 8.16
CA LEU A 126 17.33 -0.22 7.34
C LEU A 126 18.41 -1.13 7.95
N ASP A 127 19.45 -0.56 8.57
CA ASP A 127 20.51 -1.32 9.25
C ASP A 127 19.98 -2.10 10.46
N ILE A 128 19.05 -1.53 11.23
CA ILE A 128 18.55 -2.12 12.47
C ILE A 128 17.45 -3.15 12.21
N PHE A 129 16.44 -2.76 11.44
CA PHE A 129 15.33 -3.68 11.14
C PHE A 129 15.75 -4.70 10.08
N GLY A 130 16.56 -4.28 9.11
CA GLY A 130 16.91 -5.10 7.96
C GLY A 130 16.00 -4.85 6.76
N GLN A 131 16.42 -5.35 5.60
CA GLN A 131 15.73 -5.13 4.32
C GLN A 131 14.62 -6.16 4.05
N HIS A 132 14.45 -7.17 4.89
CA HIS A 132 13.44 -8.22 4.63
C HIS A 132 12.05 -7.85 5.15
N HIS A 133 11.95 -6.82 5.98
CA HIS A 133 10.71 -6.39 6.63
C HIS A 133 9.69 -5.81 5.66
N ASP A 134 8.44 -5.82 6.09
CA ASP A 134 7.36 -5.14 5.40
C ASP A 134 7.34 -3.66 5.78
N PHE A 135 7.97 -2.83 4.95
CA PHE A 135 7.93 -1.39 5.10
C PHE A 135 6.64 -0.84 4.50
N LEU A 136 5.86 -0.18 5.36
CA LEU A 136 4.61 0.48 5.02
C LEU A 136 4.78 2.00 5.09
N VAL A 137 4.41 2.71 4.03
CA VAL A 137 4.33 4.17 4.05
C VAL A 137 2.89 4.60 4.26
N CYS A 138 2.65 5.55 5.16
CA CYS A 138 1.36 6.20 5.33
C CYS A 138 1.53 7.72 5.34
N THR A 139 0.94 8.41 4.37
CA THR A 139 0.93 9.87 4.34
C THR A 139 -0.43 10.39 4.80
N TYR A 140 -0.43 11.55 5.46
CA TYR A 140 -1.65 12.29 5.80
C TYR A 140 -1.42 13.75 5.43
N HIS A 141 -2.14 14.22 4.42
CA HIS A 141 -2.05 15.60 3.94
C HIS A 141 -0.62 16.02 3.58
N LEU A 142 0.09 15.17 2.84
CA LEU A 142 1.44 15.46 2.37
C LEU A 142 1.37 16.24 1.05
N SER A 143 2.08 17.36 0.97
CA SER A 143 2.17 18.21 -0.22
C SER A 143 3.54 18.18 -0.90
N ASP A 144 4.58 17.75 -0.19
CA ASP A 144 5.95 17.61 -0.72
C ASP A 144 6.36 16.13 -0.71
N LEU A 145 6.49 15.55 -1.91
CA LEU A 145 6.78 14.13 -2.07
C LEU A 145 8.27 13.81 -2.14
N ARG A 146 9.17 14.80 -2.14
CA ARG A 146 10.64 14.56 -2.26
C ARG A 146 11.19 13.65 -1.16
N ILE A 147 10.48 13.55 -0.05
CA ILE A 147 10.80 12.65 1.04
C ILE A 147 10.48 11.19 0.73
N LEU A 148 9.45 10.95 -0.09
CA LEU A 148 9.02 9.60 -0.46
C LEU A 148 10.07 8.91 -1.31
N SER A 149 10.69 9.59 -2.28
CA SER A 149 11.74 9.01 -3.13
C SER A 149 13.01 8.59 -2.37
N LYS A 150 13.16 9.02 -1.11
CA LYS A 150 14.24 8.57 -0.21
C LYS A 150 13.90 7.28 0.54
N LEU A 151 12.62 6.89 0.58
CA LEU A 151 12.16 5.67 1.24
C LEU A 151 12.40 4.47 0.31
N LYS A 152 13.37 3.65 0.69
CA LYS A 152 13.74 2.44 -0.06
C LYS A 152 13.01 1.21 0.51
N ASN A 153 12.87 0.19 -0.32
CA ASN A 153 12.34 -1.12 0.07
C ASN A 153 10.91 -1.06 0.65
N VAL A 154 10.11 -0.10 0.18
CA VAL A 154 8.71 0.00 0.56
C VAL A 154 7.92 -1.12 -0.13
N LYS A 155 7.19 -1.90 0.65
CA LYS A 155 6.33 -2.98 0.12
C LYS A 155 4.88 -2.56 0.00
N ARG A 156 4.44 -1.58 0.78
CA ARG A 156 3.05 -1.11 0.79
C ARG A 156 2.98 0.41 1.00
N SER A 157 2.02 1.06 0.36
CA SER A 157 1.80 2.50 0.46
C SER A 157 0.35 2.84 0.70
N HIS A 158 0.07 3.70 1.68
CA HIS A 158 -1.20 4.37 1.88
C HIS A 158 -0.96 5.87 1.72
N LEU A 159 -1.26 6.40 0.54
CA LEU A 159 -0.97 7.77 0.16
C LEU A 159 -2.25 8.60 0.22
N CYS A 160 -2.39 9.43 1.25
CA CYS A 160 -3.35 10.53 1.26
C CYS A 160 -2.59 11.83 0.97
N LEU A 161 -2.68 12.27 -0.28
CA LEU A 161 -1.96 13.43 -0.80
C LEU A 161 -2.92 14.62 -0.89
N VAL A 162 -2.43 15.83 -0.68
CA VAL A 162 -3.26 17.05 -0.73
C VAL A 162 -2.67 18.05 -1.70
N GLY A 163 -3.55 18.72 -2.43
CA GLY A 163 -3.19 19.65 -3.49
C GLY A 163 -2.74 18.95 -4.75
N ASN A 164 -2.35 19.75 -5.74
CA ASN A 164 -1.92 19.26 -7.05
C ASN A 164 -0.52 18.63 -6.94
N THR A 165 -0.47 17.31 -6.79
CA THR A 165 0.76 16.53 -6.71
C THR A 165 1.39 16.41 -8.09
N CYS A 166 2.69 16.67 -8.23
CA CYS A 166 3.37 16.51 -9.53
C CYS A 166 3.63 15.04 -9.84
N ALA A 167 3.24 14.58 -11.03
CA ALA A 167 3.44 13.21 -11.51
C ALA A 167 4.89 12.73 -11.40
N ASP A 168 5.86 13.56 -11.80
CA ASP A 168 7.29 13.21 -11.78
C ASP A 168 7.78 12.80 -10.38
N GLN A 169 7.33 13.48 -9.32
CA GLN A 169 7.75 13.15 -7.96
C GLN A 169 7.18 11.81 -7.48
N LEU A 170 5.98 11.48 -7.95
CA LEU A 170 5.34 10.20 -7.65
C LEU A 170 6.02 9.06 -8.43
N ASP A 171 6.42 9.32 -9.68
CA ASP A 171 7.23 8.39 -10.47
C ASP A 171 8.60 8.15 -9.86
N GLU A 172 9.28 9.19 -9.37
CA GLU A 172 10.54 9.04 -8.63
C GLU A 172 10.38 8.13 -7.40
N TYR A 173 9.26 8.26 -6.68
CA TYR A 173 8.96 7.41 -5.53
C TYR A 173 8.80 5.94 -5.93
N PHE A 174 7.97 5.66 -6.93
CA PHE A 174 7.76 4.28 -7.39
C PHE A 174 8.97 3.70 -8.11
N SER A 175 9.86 4.54 -8.64
CA SER A 175 11.18 4.13 -9.14
C SER A 175 12.13 3.73 -8.01
N ALA A 176 12.07 4.42 -6.86
CA ALA A 176 12.90 4.11 -5.69
C ALA A 176 12.45 2.83 -4.95
N SER A 177 11.15 2.50 -5.01
CA SER A 177 10.57 1.28 -4.43
C SER A 177 9.55 0.65 -5.40
N PRO A 178 10.01 -0.04 -6.47
CA PRO A 178 9.13 -0.66 -7.46
C PRO A 178 8.52 -1.96 -6.94
N LYS A 179 7.52 -2.51 -7.66
CA LYS A 179 6.86 -3.79 -7.35
C LYS A 179 6.28 -3.87 -5.93
N GLN A 180 5.66 -2.78 -5.48
CA GLN A 180 4.95 -2.79 -4.20
C GLN A 180 3.80 -3.80 -4.25
N LYS A 181 3.52 -4.46 -3.14
CA LYS A 181 2.44 -5.44 -3.02
C LYS A 181 1.05 -4.79 -2.97
N TYR A 182 0.96 -3.61 -2.37
CA TYR A 182 -0.30 -2.91 -2.18
C TYR A 182 -0.12 -1.40 -2.20
N ILE A 183 -0.96 -0.73 -2.97
CA ILE A 183 -1.06 0.73 -2.94
C ILE A 183 -2.52 1.11 -2.70
N GLN A 184 -2.74 1.87 -1.64
CA GLN A 184 -3.93 2.69 -1.48
C GLN A 184 -3.56 4.14 -1.74
N CYS A 185 -4.29 4.82 -2.62
CA CYS A 185 -3.96 6.18 -3.00
C CYS A 185 -5.23 7.03 -3.11
N ASN A 186 -5.22 8.19 -2.43
CA ASN A 186 -6.18 9.27 -2.63
C ASN A 186 -5.38 10.48 -3.11
N VAL A 187 -5.63 10.91 -4.35
CA VAL A 187 -4.76 11.85 -5.07
C VAL A 187 -5.49 12.70 -6.10
N THR A 188 -5.02 13.94 -6.22
CA THR A 188 -5.26 14.82 -7.37
C THR A 188 -3.91 15.09 -8.03
N LEU A 189 -3.66 14.45 -9.17
CA LEU A 189 -2.38 14.53 -9.87
C LEU A 189 -2.36 15.69 -10.87
N LYS A 190 -1.22 16.38 -10.96
CA LYS A 190 -0.89 17.35 -12.02
C LYS A 190 0.07 16.70 -13.00
N GLY A 191 -0.38 16.58 -14.25
CA GLY A 191 0.31 15.83 -15.28
C GLY A 191 -0.06 14.35 -15.25
N GLU A 192 0.68 13.55 -16.02
CA GLU A 192 0.45 12.11 -16.15
C GLU A 192 1.72 11.36 -15.72
N LEU A 193 1.55 10.18 -15.13
CA LEU A 193 2.67 9.29 -14.84
C LEU A 193 3.22 8.73 -16.16
N LYS A 194 4.50 8.38 -16.16
CA LYS A 194 5.13 7.69 -17.29
C LYS A 194 4.47 6.34 -17.54
N GLU A 195 4.39 5.93 -18.80
CA GLU A 195 3.79 4.65 -19.20
C GLU A 195 4.47 3.43 -18.54
N ASP A 196 5.78 3.53 -18.25
CA ASP A 196 6.60 2.51 -17.59
C ASP A 196 6.73 2.73 -16.07
N SER A 197 5.87 3.58 -15.48
CA SER A 197 5.89 3.87 -14.05
C SER A 197 5.78 2.61 -13.20
N GLY A 198 6.63 2.54 -12.16
CA GLY A 198 6.56 1.48 -11.15
C GLY A 198 5.19 1.38 -10.46
N PHE A 199 4.40 2.47 -10.48
CA PHE A 199 3.01 2.49 -9.99
C PHE A 199 2.15 1.40 -10.63
N TYR A 200 2.30 1.18 -11.94
CA TYR A 200 1.50 0.22 -12.71
C TYR A 200 1.89 -1.24 -12.48
N THR A 201 2.97 -1.49 -11.75
CA THR A 201 3.52 -2.84 -11.50
C THR A 201 3.11 -3.46 -10.17
N THR A 202 2.28 -2.74 -9.40
CA THR A 202 1.82 -3.20 -8.09
C THR A 202 0.78 -4.31 -8.19
N ASP A 203 0.85 -5.30 -7.30
CA ASP A 203 -0.08 -6.43 -7.28
C ASP A 203 -1.54 -6.00 -7.08
N LEU A 204 -1.80 -5.11 -6.12
CA LEU A 204 -3.13 -4.62 -5.77
C LEU A 204 -3.15 -3.09 -5.61
N ILE A 205 -4.04 -2.42 -6.34
CA ILE A 205 -4.29 -0.98 -6.23
C ILE A 205 -5.72 -0.70 -5.75
N ASP A 206 -5.87 0.17 -4.74
CA ASP A 206 -7.13 0.81 -4.34
C ASP A 206 -6.95 2.34 -4.50
N LEU A 207 -7.49 2.88 -5.58
CA LEU A 207 -7.30 4.25 -6.01
C LEU A 207 -8.60 5.04 -5.87
N HIS A 208 -8.52 6.20 -5.23
CA HIS A 208 -9.52 7.25 -5.28
C HIS A 208 -8.90 8.44 -6.01
N ASP A 209 -9.28 8.57 -7.27
CA ASP A 209 -8.70 9.46 -8.25
C ASP A 209 -9.64 10.64 -8.52
N HIS A 210 -9.15 11.84 -8.26
CA HIS A 210 -9.82 13.09 -8.60
C HIS A 210 -9.24 13.72 -9.89
N SER A 211 -8.51 12.93 -10.67
CA SER A 211 -7.73 13.34 -11.84
C SER A 211 -7.83 12.28 -12.97
N SER A 212 -6.72 12.01 -13.68
CA SER A 212 -6.68 11.10 -14.84
C SER A 212 -5.90 9.80 -14.60
N MET A 213 -5.50 9.50 -13.36
CA MET A 213 -4.69 8.32 -13.05
C MET A 213 -5.37 6.99 -13.37
N SER A 214 -6.69 6.95 -13.25
CA SER A 214 -7.52 5.78 -13.54
C SER A 214 -7.43 5.39 -15.01
N VAL A 215 -7.34 6.37 -15.93
CA VAL A 215 -7.11 6.11 -17.36
C VAL A 215 -5.75 5.43 -17.57
N GLY A 216 -4.71 5.88 -16.86
CA GLY A 216 -3.40 5.24 -16.88
C GLY A 216 -3.42 3.79 -16.40
N ILE A 217 -4.19 3.48 -15.35
CA ILE A 217 -4.39 2.09 -14.89
C ILE A 217 -4.98 1.23 -16.01
N LEU A 218 -6.02 1.71 -16.70
CA LEU A 218 -6.66 0.98 -17.80
C LEU A 218 -5.75 0.78 -19.03
N LYS A 219 -4.67 1.53 -19.15
CA LYS A 219 -3.72 1.43 -20.26
C LYS A 219 -2.51 0.56 -19.93
N HIS A 220 -1.97 0.68 -18.71
CA HIS A 220 -0.62 0.21 -18.40
C HIS A 220 -0.53 -0.77 -17.22
N PHE A 221 -1.60 -0.99 -16.46
CA PHE A 221 -1.54 -1.83 -15.26
C PHE A 221 -1.17 -3.30 -15.56
N THR A 222 -0.18 -3.82 -14.85
CA THR A 222 0.33 -5.20 -15.01
C THR A 222 0.12 -6.07 -13.78
N GLY A 223 -0.51 -5.51 -12.74
CA GLY A 223 -0.86 -6.22 -11.51
C GLY A 223 -2.12 -7.07 -11.63
N ARG A 224 -2.60 -7.52 -10.46
CA ARG A 224 -3.65 -8.54 -10.35
C ARG A 224 -5.00 -7.95 -10.00
N LYS A 225 -5.05 -6.95 -9.13
CA LYS A 225 -6.31 -6.42 -8.59
C LYS A 225 -6.32 -4.91 -8.60
N ALA A 226 -7.36 -4.31 -9.19
CA ALA A 226 -7.51 -2.85 -9.23
C ALA A 226 -8.93 -2.44 -8.81
N PHE A 227 -9.01 -1.55 -7.83
CA PHE A 227 -10.25 -0.95 -7.35
C PHE A 227 -10.15 0.56 -7.54
N LEU A 228 -10.91 1.10 -8.47
CA LEU A 228 -10.83 2.49 -8.87
C LEU A 228 -12.13 3.20 -8.50
N ARG A 229 -12.00 4.33 -7.82
CA ARG A 229 -13.01 5.37 -7.72
C ARG A 229 -12.49 6.56 -8.48
N THR A 230 -13.24 7.02 -9.47
CA THR A 230 -12.84 8.14 -10.31
C THR A 230 -14.01 9.08 -10.50
N GLU A 231 -13.71 10.38 -10.63
CA GLU A 231 -14.72 11.37 -10.98
C GLU A 231 -15.12 11.27 -12.45
N ARG A 232 -14.16 10.96 -13.34
CA ARG A 232 -14.40 10.91 -14.78
C ARG A 232 -13.69 9.74 -15.42
N LEU A 233 -14.39 9.09 -16.35
CA LEU A 233 -13.84 8.06 -17.22
C LEU A 233 -14.74 7.95 -18.46
N GLU A 234 -14.15 7.82 -19.64
CA GLU A 234 -14.91 7.74 -20.88
C GLU A 234 -15.29 6.28 -21.23
N ASN A 235 -16.36 6.12 -22.01
CA ASN A 235 -16.72 4.82 -22.61
C ASN A 235 -15.56 4.26 -23.45
N SER A 236 -14.83 5.15 -24.14
CA SER A 236 -13.69 4.82 -24.99
C SER A 236 -12.56 4.13 -24.21
N ASP A 237 -12.30 4.55 -22.97
CA ASP A 237 -11.27 3.96 -22.11
C ASP A 237 -11.62 2.51 -21.73
N ILE A 238 -12.87 2.26 -21.36
CA ILE A 238 -13.38 0.90 -21.06
C ILE A 238 -13.31 0.01 -22.30
N ILE A 239 -13.74 0.53 -23.46
CA ILE A 239 -13.72 -0.21 -24.72
C ILE A 239 -12.28 -0.63 -25.06
N GLN A 240 -11.33 0.31 -24.98
CA GLN A 240 -9.92 0.04 -25.26
C GLN A 240 -9.31 -0.95 -24.27
N PHE A 241 -9.62 -0.82 -22.99
CA PHE A 241 -9.19 -1.77 -21.95
C PHE A 241 -9.64 -3.20 -22.28
N VAL A 242 -10.95 -3.39 -22.53
CA VAL A 242 -11.50 -4.72 -22.84
C VAL A 242 -10.90 -5.28 -24.12
N GLN A 243 -10.74 -4.46 -25.16
CA GLN A 243 -10.12 -4.88 -26.42
C GLN A 243 -8.65 -5.30 -26.22
N ARG A 244 -7.85 -4.53 -25.47
CA ARG A 244 -6.46 -4.88 -25.17
C ARG A 244 -6.36 -6.22 -24.45
N TRP A 245 -7.21 -6.45 -23.46
CA TRP A 245 -7.24 -7.74 -22.76
C TRP A 245 -7.70 -8.88 -23.69
N LYS A 246 -8.78 -8.67 -24.46
CA LYS A 246 -9.36 -9.65 -25.39
C LYS A 246 -8.37 -10.12 -26.45
N TYR A 247 -7.56 -9.22 -26.99
CA TYR A 247 -6.51 -9.54 -27.96
C TYR A 247 -5.18 -9.96 -27.33
N GLY A 248 -5.14 -10.16 -26.01
CA GLY A 248 -3.92 -10.56 -25.30
C GLY A 248 -2.78 -9.53 -25.38
N LYS A 249 -3.11 -8.24 -25.55
CA LYS A 249 -2.13 -7.13 -25.66
C LYS A 249 -1.82 -6.45 -24.33
N GLY A 250 -2.58 -6.73 -23.27
CA GLY A 250 -2.33 -6.17 -21.95
C GLY A 250 -3.15 -6.85 -20.84
N HIS A 251 -2.78 -6.55 -19.59
CA HIS A 251 -3.49 -6.96 -18.38
C HIS A 251 -3.63 -8.48 -18.20
N GLN A 252 -2.65 -9.27 -18.66
CA GLN A 252 -2.74 -10.74 -18.63
C GLN A 252 -2.76 -11.31 -17.21
N ASN A 253 -2.14 -10.62 -16.24
CA ASN A 253 -2.13 -11.01 -14.84
C ASN A 253 -3.39 -10.57 -14.07
N LEU A 254 -4.29 -9.81 -14.70
CA LEU A 254 -5.45 -9.24 -14.02
C LEU A 254 -6.40 -10.35 -13.57
N GLU A 255 -6.75 -10.34 -12.28
CA GLU A 255 -7.80 -11.15 -11.67
C GLU A 255 -9.10 -10.35 -11.59
N ILE A 256 -9.04 -9.07 -11.18
CA ILE A 256 -10.22 -8.23 -11.07
C ILE A 256 -9.91 -6.74 -11.24
N LEU A 257 -10.77 -6.06 -11.99
CA LEU A 257 -10.86 -4.61 -12.06
C LEU A 257 -12.29 -4.18 -11.71
N ILE A 258 -12.41 -3.26 -10.75
CA ILE A 258 -13.67 -2.60 -10.44
C ILE A 258 -13.46 -1.09 -10.58
N VAL A 259 -14.31 -0.45 -11.37
CA VAL A 259 -14.37 1.00 -11.50
C VAL A 259 -15.72 1.48 -11.00
N ARG A 260 -15.70 2.55 -10.20
CA ARG A 260 -16.89 3.31 -9.81
C ARG A 260 -16.70 4.78 -10.15
N LEU A 261 -17.74 5.36 -10.73
CA LEU A 261 -17.83 6.79 -10.96
C LEU A 261 -18.42 7.43 -9.70
N ASP A 262 -17.68 8.35 -9.09
CA ASP A 262 -18.12 9.04 -7.86
C ASP A 262 -18.89 10.35 -8.18
N ASP A 263 -18.76 10.88 -9.39
CA ASP A 263 -19.54 12.04 -9.84
C ASP A 263 -20.96 11.63 -10.28
N TYR A 264 -21.97 12.27 -9.70
CA TYR A 264 -23.38 12.00 -9.98
C TYR A 264 -23.76 12.28 -11.44
N TYR A 265 -23.06 13.20 -12.10
CA TYR A 265 -23.32 13.57 -13.50
C TYR A 265 -22.55 12.72 -14.50
N SER A 266 -21.58 11.93 -14.03
CA SER A 266 -20.79 11.06 -14.88
C SER A 266 -21.44 9.67 -14.96
N SER A 267 -21.67 9.19 -16.17
CA SER A 267 -22.18 7.84 -16.39
C SER A 267 -21.63 7.21 -17.65
N PHE A 268 -21.38 5.90 -17.59
CA PHE A 268 -21.19 5.09 -18.77
C PHE A 268 -22.50 4.95 -19.55
N GLU A 269 -22.38 4.68 -20.85
CA GLU A 269 -23.50 4.26 -21.69
C GLU A 269 -23.39 2.74 -21.93
N PRO A 270 -24.05 1.89 -21.11
CA PRO A 270 -23.78 0.46 -21.14
C PRO A 270 -24.08 -0.18 -22.50
N ASN A 271 -25.13 0.26 -23.18
CA ASN A 271 -25.50 -0.29 -24.48
C ASN A 271 -24.47 0.02 -25.57
N GLU A 272 -23.89 1.22 -25.54
CA GLU A 272 -22.84 1.64 -26.46
C GLU A 272 -21.56 0.83 -26.24
N VAL A 273 -21.13 0.73 -24.97
CA VAL A 273 -19.93 -0.02 -24.59
C VAL A 273 -20.08 -1.49 -24.96
N LYS A 274 -21.20 -2.13 -24.58
CA LYS A 274 -21.48 -3.55 -24.85
C LYS A 274 -21.50 -3.85 -26.35
N LYS A 275 -22.11 -2.98 -27.16
CA LYS A 275 -22.15 -3.12 -28.63
C LYS A 275 -20.74 -3.06 -29.24
N SER A 276 -19.85 -2.25 -28.67
CA SER A 276 -18.51 -2.02 -29.19
C SER A 276 -17.51 -3.14 -28.89
N ILE A 277 -17.65 -3.85 -27.76
CA ILE A 277 -16.69 -4.87 -27.31
C ILE A 277 -17.05 -6.31 -27.68
N ARG A 278 -18.23 -6.54 -28.27
CA ARG A 278 -18.79 -7.87 -28.59
C ARG A 278 -18.76 -8.81 -27.37
N ILE A 279 -19.80 -8.69 -26.54
CA ILE A 279 -20.03 -9.47 -25.32
C ILE A 279 -20.86 -10.71 -25.61
N GLU A 280 -20.52 -11.81 -24.96
CA GLU A 280 -21.31 -13.03 -24.92
C GLU A 280 -22.27 -13.05 -23.71
N ASN A 281 -23.42 -13.72 -23.87
CA ASN A 281 -24.42 -13.86 -22.82
C ASN A 281 -24.50 -15.31 -22.35
N LEU A 282 -24.56 -15.50 -21.04
CA LEU A 282 -24.81 -16.79 -20.42
C LEU A 282 -26.28 -17.18 -20.57
N SER A 283 -26.52 -18.46 -20.86
CA SER A 283 -27.85 -19.08 -20.92
C SER A 283 -28.28 -19.72 -19.59
N ARG A 284 -27.35 -19.86 -18.64
CA ARG A 284 -27.54 -20.46 -17.32
C ARG A 284 -27.16 -19.47 -16.23
N ASN A 285 -27.49 -19.81 -14.98
CA ASN A 285 -27.15 -18.98 -13.82
C ASN A 285 -25.64 -18.66 -13.79
N PRO A 286 -25.26 -17.39 -13.64
CA PRO A 286 -23.87 -16.99 -13.70
C PRO A 286 -23.08 -17.46 -12.48
N PRO A 287 -21.84 -17.95 -12.64
CA PRO A 287 -21.01 -18.36 -11.52
C PRO A 287 -20.69 -17.17 -10.60
N ILE A 288 -20.49 -17.47 -9.31
CA ILE A 288 -20.15 -16.47 -8.30
C ILE A 288 -18.62 -16.32 -8.22
N PHE A 289 -18.12 -15.16 -8.64
CA PHE A 289 -16.74 -14.76 -8.44
C PHE A 289 -16.53 -14.24 -7.02
N LEU A 290 -15.63 -14.87 -6.27
CA LEU A 290 -15.28 -14.44 -4.92
C LEU A 290 -14.16 -13.39 -4.96
N VAL A 291 -14.45 -12.21 -4.43
CA VAL A 291 -13.49 -11.11 -4.32
C VAL A 291 -12.82 -11.20 -2.96
N ASP A 292 -11.56 -11.62 -2.95
CA ASP A 292 -10.74 -11.53 -1.75
C ASP A 292 -10.43 -10.05 -1.43
N THR A 293 -11.04 -9.58 -0.34
CA THR A 293 -10.96 -8.21 0.17
C THR A 293 -10.03 -8.06 1.37
N THR A 294 -9.25 -9.10 1.73
CA THR A 294 -8.42 -9.13 2.95
C THR A 294 -7.42 -7.97 3.09
N TYR A 295 -7.04 -7.33 1.98
CA TYR A 295 -6.09 -6.21 1.94
C TYR A 295 -6.74 -4.83 1.76
N ILE A 296 -8.07 -4.75 1.67
CA ILE A 296 -8.78 -3.48 1.48
C ILE A 296 -8.96 -2.82 2.85
N PHE A 297 -8.02 -1.96 3.23
CA PHE A 297 -8.14 -1.14 4.43
C PHE A 297 -9.14 0.00 4.20
N ASP A 298 -10.23 0.02 4.97
CA ASP A 298 -11.15 1.15 5.15
C ASP A 298 -12.07 1.56 3.97
N SER A 299 -12.25 0.71 2.97
CA SER A 299 -13.33 0.90 2.00
C SER A 299 -14.59 0.20 2.49
N ARG A 300 -15.46 0.93 3.22
CA ARG A 300 -16.84 0.47 3.49
C ARG A 300 -17.62 0.18 2.19
N SER A 301 -17.11 0.66 1.07
CA SER A 301 -17.74 0.62 -0.25
C SER A 301 -17.44 -0.67 -1.03
N TRP A 302 -16.39 -1.43 -0.71
CA TRP A 302 -16.08 -2.72 -1.37
C TRP A 302 -16.62 -3.95 -0.61
N LYS A 303 -17.47 -3.75 0.42
CA LYS A 303 -17.94 -4.76 1.39
C LYS A 303 -18.81 -5.92 0.84
N LYS A 304 -19.13 -5.99 -0.45
CA LYS A 304 -19.78 -7.18 -1.02
C LYS A 304 -18.69 -8.07 -1.63
N PRO A 305 -18.39 -9.24 -1.05
CA PRO A 305 -17.24 -10.07 -1.41
C PRO A 305 -17.52 -10.98 -2.61
N SER A 306 -18.61 -10.75 -3.33
CA SER A 306 -19.00 -11.61 -4.46
C SER A 306 -19.61 -10.82 -5.60
N PHE A 307 -19.34 -11.32 -6.80
CA PHE A 307 -19.77 -10.76 -8.07
C PHE A 307 -20.26 -11.89 -8.96
N SER A 308 -21.38 -11.71 -9.65
CA SER A 308 -21.81 -12.58 -10.74
C SER A 308 -22.30 -11.70 -11.88
N SER A 309 -22.14 -12.18 -13.12
CA SER A 309 -22.61 -11.47 -14.29
C SER A 309 -23.06 -12.43 -15.37
N TRP A 310 -24.18 -12.10 -16.00
CA TRP A 310 -24.73 -12.79 -17.17
C TRP A 310 -23.91 -12.57 -18.43
N THR A 311 -23.01 -11.59 -18.42
CA THR A 311 -22.22 -11.20 -19.59
C THR A 311 -20.74 -11.48 -19.37
N TYR A 312 -20.07 -11.95 -20.42
CA TYR A 312 -18.64 -12.25 -20.38
C TYR A 312 -17.98 -11.98 -21.73
N VAL A 313 -16.65 -11.97 -21.73
CA VAL A 313 -15.81 -11.91 -22.93
C VAL A 313 -14.73 -12.99 -22.86
N VAL A 314 -14.29 -13.44 -24.03
CA VAL A 314 -13.26 -14.48 -24.18
C VAL A 314 -12.00 -13.86 -24.77
N ARG A 315 -10.86 -14.16 -24.17
CA ARG A 315 -9.55 -13.75 -24.68
C ARG A 315 -9.11 -14.67 -25.80
N GLU A 316 -8.77 -14.11 -26.96
CA GLU A 316 -8.50 -14.88 -28.18
C GLU A 316 -7.25 -15.74 -28.07
N THR A 317 -6.24 -15.28 -27.34
CA THR A 317 -4.93 -15.92 -27.27
C THR A 317 -4.90 -17.24 -26.51
N ASP A 318 -5.76 -17.41 -25.51
CA ASP A 318 -5.74 -18.57 -24.61
C ASP A 318 -7.13 -18.99 -24.10
N GLN A 319 -8.19 -18.45 -24.71
CA GLN A 319 -9.59 -18.75 -24.41
C GLN A 319 -10.01 -18.47 -22.97
N HIS A 320 -9.24 -17.70 -22.21
CA HIS A 320 -9.62 -17.33 -20.85
C HIS A 320 -10.85 -16.42 -20.85
N VAL A 321 -11.69 -16.56 -19.84
CA VAL A 321 -12.93 -15.80 -19.73
C VAL A 321 -12.81 -14.66 -18.73
N ALA A 322 -13.44 -13.53 -19.03
CA ALA A 322 -13.73 -12.51 -18.05
C ALA A 322 -15.23 -12.22 -17.98
N SER A 323 -15.82 -12.32 -16.79
CA SER A 323 -17.17 -11.82 -16.53
C SER A 323 -17.16 -10.30 -16.49
N VAL A 324 -18.08 -9.69 -17.23
CA VAL A 324 -18.14 -8.23 -17.44
C VAL A 324 -19.48 -7.72 -16.96
N MET A 325 -19.50 -6.64 -16.18
CA MET A 325 -20.71 -5.92 -15.82
C MET A 325 -20.49 -4.44 -16.08
N ILE A 326 -21.41 -3.85 -16.84
CA ILE A 326 -21.40 -2.42 -17.18
C ILE A 326 -22.76 -1.86 -16.78
N GLU A 327 -22.74 -0.97 -15.79
CA GLU A 327 -23.87 -0.19 -15.29
C GLU A 327 -23.54 1.30 -15.46
N LYS A 328 -24.51 2.19 -15.23
CA LYS A 328 -24.29 3.64 -15.41
C LYS A 328 -23.10 4.19 -14.62
N GLN A 329 -22.87 3.73 -13.39
CA GLN A 329 -21.82 4.27 -12.51
C GLN A 329 -20.77 3.23 -12.12
N LYS A 330 -20.80 2.04 -12.73
CA LYS A 330 -19.98 0.92 -12.29
C LYS A 330 -19.60 0.03 -13.45
N PHE A 331 -18.31 -0.28 -13.50
CA PHE A 331 -17.75 -1.29 -14.38
C PHE A 331 -17.05 -2.35 -13.53
N VAL A 332 -17.30 -3.62 -13.82
CA VAL A 332 -16.61 -4.76 -13.19
C VAL A 332 -16.13 -5.69 -14.27
N PHE A 333 -14.88 -6.10 -14.15
CA PHE A 333 -14.22 -7.04 -15.04
C PHE A 333 -13.48 -8.07 -14.17
N ALA A 334 -13.99 -9.29 -14.12
CA ALA A 334 -13.46 -10.35 -13.27
C ALA A 334 -12.98 -11.51 -14.16
N VAL A 335 -11.70 -11.81 -14.11
CA VAL A 335 -11.04 -12.80 -14.96
C VAL A 335 -11.02 -14.16 -14.28
N TRP A 336 -11.50 -15.16 -14.99
CA TRP A 336 -11.46 -16.56 -14.58
C TRP A 336 -10.19 -17.20 -15.14
N ASN A 337 -9.43 -17.85 -14.27
CA ASN A 337 -8.23 -18.59 -14.67
C ASN A 337 -8.61 -19.97 -15.27
N MET A 338 -9.46 -19.96 -16.30
CA MET A 338 -9.96 -21.14 -17.01
C MET A 338 -10.45 -20.76 -18.41
N THR A 339 -10.52 -21.76 -19.29
CA THR A 339 -11.03 -21.58 -20.65
C THR A 339 -12.55 -21.43 -20.69
N GLU A 340 -13.09 -20.90 -21.79
CA GLU A 340 -14.54 -20.77 -22.01
C GLU A 340 -15.30 -22.09 -21.84
N GLU A 341 -14.77 -23.19 -22.38
CA GLU A 341 -15.39 -24.50 -22.24
C GLU A 341 -15.58 -24.92 -20.78
N HIS A 342 -14.53 -24.76 -19.95
CA HIS A 342 -14.61 -25.07 -18.52
C HIS A 342 -15.51 -24.08 -17.78
N PHE A 343 -15.46 -22.80 -18.14
CA PHE A 343 -16.29 -21.75 -17.54
C PHE A 343 -17.79 -22.02 -17.76
N LEU A 344 -18.19 -22.45 -18.96
CA LEU A 344 -19.58 -22.78 -19.29
C LEU A 344 -20.09 -24.07 -18.62
N GLN A 345 -19.18 -24.91 -18.14
CA GLN A 345 -19.50 -26.13 -17.39
C GLN A 345 -19.54 -25.91 -15.86
N MET A 346 -19.24 -24.71 -15.36
CA MET A 346 -19.35 -24.42 -13.94
C MET A 346 -20.82 -24.51 -13.50
N ASP A 347 -21.14 -25.55 -12.75
CA ASP A 347 -22.38 -25.61 -11.98
C ASP A 347 -22.27 -24.68 -10.76
N ASN A 348 -23.36 -23.99 -10.44
CA ASN A 348 -23.47 -23.06 -9.30
C ASN A 348 -23.77 -23.80 -7.99
#